data_AF-A0A2J0M5K5-F1
#
_entry.id   AF-A0A2J0M5K5-F1
#
_cell.length_a   1.000
_cell.length_b   1.000
_cell.length_c   1.000
_cell.angle_alpha   90.00
_cell.angle_beta   90.00
_cell.angle_gamma   90.00
#
_symmetry.space_group_name_H-M   'P 1'
#
loop_
_entity.id
_entity.type
_entity.pdbx_description
1 polymer ?
#
loop_
_entity_poly.entity_id
_entity_poly.type
_entity_poly.pdbx_seq_one_letter_code
_entity_poly.pdbx_strand_id
1 'polypeptide(L)'
;MYYLILNVWFTTWDFVGLDRFVTPIVGIVSILGGLFFLYEWYHSDGTCQVVNLEGRAKISGRIKKLASEPFTWLTAFGVIALAFSVNVIEFACSIGIPQAFTKIIEMNDLSFWQTQGYMVDYIFFYMIDDFLVFGLALWGFDRLHLTQAYSKWSNLIGGLLMLTLGYLLIFHPEILRFV
;
A
#
# COMPACT_ATOMS: atom_id res chain seq x y z
N MET A 1 -14.71 -4.53 1.48
CA MET A 1 -13.85 -4.90 0.35
C MET A 1 -13.01 -6.12 0.68
N TYR A 2 -12.17 -6.08 1.73
CA TYR A 2 -11.32 -7.20 2.18
C TYR A 2 -12.06 -8.53 2.35
N TYR A 3 -13.23 -8.55 3.01
CA TYR A 3 -14.02 -9.79 3.16
C TYR A 3 -14.46 -10.43 1.83
N LEU A 4 -14.82 -9.62 0.84
CA LEU A 4 -15.17 -10.11 -0.51
C LEU A 4 -13.93 -10.63 -1.23
N ILE A 5 -12.82 -9.90 -1.15
CA ILE A 5 -11.54 -10.32 -1.72
C ILE A 5 -11.10 -11.64 -1.09
N LEU A 6 -11.14 -11.79 0.23
CA LEU A 6 -10.76 -13.00 0.96
C LEU A 6 -11.70 -14.17 0.73
N ASN A 7 -13.01 -13.97 0.60
CA ASN A 7 -13.93 -15.07 0.24
C ASN A 7 -13.73 -15.52 -1.22
N VAL A 8 -13.52 -14.59 -2.14
CA VAL A 8 -13.11 -14.92 -3.52
C VAL A 8 -11.75 -15.61 -3.49
N TRP A 9 -10.82 -15.18 -2.64
CA TRP A 9 -9.51 -15.79 -2.46
C TRP A 9 -9.58 -17.22 -1.94
N PHE A 10 -10.39 -17.45 -0.90
CA PHE A 10 -10.62 -18.77 -0.34
C PHE A 10 -11.25 -19.75 -1.34
N THR A 11 -12.09 -19.25 -2.25
CA THR A 11 -12.83 -20.09 -3.22
C THR A 11 -12.11 -20.27 -4.55
N THR A 12 -11.31 -19.29 -4.97
CA THR A 12 -10.76 -19.20 -6.35
C THR A 12 -9.25 -19.49 -6.40
N TRP A 13 -8.57 -19.43 -5.25
CA TRP A 13 -7.10 -19.34 -5.19
C TRP A 13 -6.41 -20.55 -4.55
N ASP A 14 -6.92 -21.75 -4.83
CA ASP A 14 -6.17 -23.00 -4.65
C ASP A 14 -5.08 -23.19 -5.74
N PHE A 15 -4.42 -22.10 -6.11
CA PHE A 15 -3.37 -22.04 -7.13
C PHE A 15 -2.08 -21.56 -6.49
N VAL A 16 -1.34 -22.53 -5.95
CA VAL A 16 0.07 -22.47 -5.52
C VAL A 16 1.01 -21.78 -6.55
N GLY A 17 0.55 -21.55 -7.79
CA GLY A 17 1.32 -20.94 -8.88
C GLY A 17 1.23 -19.42 -9.04
N LEU A 18 0.28 -18.69 -8.43
CA LEU A 18 0.10 -17.27 -8.76
C LEU A 18 1.07 -16.32 -8.03
N ASP A 19 1.57 -16.71 -6.85
CA ASP A 19 2.65 -15.96 -6.19
C ASP A 19 3.88 -15.79 -7.11
N ARG A 20 4.17 -16.79 -7.95
CA ARG A 20 5.25 -16.73 -8.94
C ARG A 20 5.10 -15.57 -9.93
N PHE A 21 3.89 -15.05 -10.13
CA PHE A 21 3.62 -13.93 -11.03
C PHE A 21 3.39 -12.62 -10.27
N VAL A 22 2.70 -12.63 -9.14
CA VAL A 22 2.41 -11.42 -8.35
C VAL A 22 3.68 -10.86 -7.70
N THR A 23 4.48 -11.74 -7.08
CA THR A 23 5.73 -11.37 -6.40
C THR A 23 6.72 -10.61 -7.29
N PRO A 24 7.05 -11.07 -8.52
CA PRO A 24 7.95 -10.31 -9.40
C PRO A 24 7.32 -9.03 -9.94
N ILE A 25 6.00 -8.96 -10.14
CA ILE A 25 5.32 -7.70 -10.55
C ILE A 25 5.47 -6.65 -9.46
N VAL A 26 5.19 -7.00 -8.21
CA VAL A 26 5.36 -6.11 -7.04
C VAL A 26 6.83 -5.72 -6.87
N GLY A 27 7.75 -6.67 -7.07
CA GLY A 27 9.19 -6.42 -7.07
C GLY A 27 9.61 -5.38 -8.12
N ILE A 28 9.13 -5.50 -9.36
CA ILE A 28 9.41 -4.54 -10.45
C ILE A 28 8.86 -3.16 -10.09
N VAL A 29 7.62 -3.07 -9.62
CA VAL A 29 7.01 -1.79 -9.20
C VAL A 29 7.80 -1.16 -8.07
N SER A 30 8.27 -1.96 -7.10
CA SER A 30 9.10 -1.49 -5.99
C SER A 30 10.46 -0.98 -6.47
N ILE A 31 11.09 -1.64 -7.44
CA ILE A 31 12.35 -1.17 -8.05
C ILE A 31 12.12 0.14 -8.79
N LEU A 32 11.07 0.23 -9.62
CA LEU A 32 10.75 1.45 -10.36
C LEU A 32 10.48 2.63 -9.42
N GLY A 33 9.70 2.40 -8.35
CA GLY A 33 9.44 3.39 -7.32
C GLY A 33 10.71 3.79 -6.55
N GLY A 34 11.55 2.81 -6.19
CA GLY A 34 12.83 3.06 -5.50
C GLY A 34 13.82 3.86 -6.35
N LEU A 35 13.95 3.54 -7.64
CA LEU A 35 14.76 4.30 -8.59
C LEU A 35 14.23 5.72 -8.75
N PHE A 36 12.92 5.90 -8.82
CA PHE A 36 12.29 7.22 -8.87
C PHE A 36 12.61 8.05 -7.62
N PHE A 37 12.49 7.48 -6.42
CA PHE A 37 12.83 8.18 -5.18
C PHE A 37 14.31 8.54 -5.05
N LEU A 38 15.22 7.68 -5.53
CA LEU A 38 16.65 7.97 -5.58
C LEU A 38 17.02 9.01 -6.63
N TYR A 39 16.36 8.97 -7.79
CA TYR A 39 16.48 10.00 -8.83
C TYR A 39 16.03 11.36 -8.29
N GLU A 40 14.88 11.42 -7.61
CA GLU A 40 14.37 12.63 -6.97
C GLU A 40 15.35 13.14 -5.90
N TRP A 41 15.96 12.24 -5.11
CA TRP A 41 16.97 12.61 -4.12
C TRP A 41 18.24 13.22 -4.74
N TYR A 42 18.71 12.66 -5.86
CA TYR A 42 19.92 13.11 -6.55
C TYR A 42 19.69 14.41 -7.34
N HIS A 43 18.54 14.54 -8.01
CA HIS A 43 18.22 15.70 -8.85
C HIS A 43 17.61 16.86 -8.05
N SER A 44 17.05 16.62 -6.87
CA SER A 44 16.54 17.70 -6.02
C SER A 44 17.68 18.41 -5.28
N ASP A 45 17.95 19.65 -5.69
CA ASP A 45 18.81 20.64 -5.02
C ASP A 45 18.26 21.13 -3.67
N GLY A 46 17.56 20.27 -2.92
CA GLY A 46 16.91 20.62 -1.66
C GLY A 46 15.69 21.54 -1.81
N THR A 47 15.40 22.04 -3.01
CA THR A 47 14.13 22.70 -3.31
C THR A 47 13.11 21.64 -3.72
N CYS A 48 11.91 21.65 -3.12
CA CYS A 48 10.78 20.92 -3.70
C CYS A 48 10.59 21.43 -5.13
N GLN A 49 11.02 20.67 -6.13
CA GLN A 49 10.65 20.91 -7.54
C GLN A 49 9.16 20.62 -7.79
N VAL A 50 8.39 20.28 -6.75
CA VAL A 50 6.93 20.21 -6.80
C VAL A 50 6.35 21.62 -6.80
N VAL A 51 6.50 22.23 -7.97
CA VAL A 51 5.92 23.49 -8.46
C VAL A 51 6.39 24.73 -7.71
N ASN A 52 6.76 25.76 -8.47
CA ASN A 52 6.93 27.15 -8.01
C ASN A 52 5.90 27.47 -6.90
N LEU A 53 6.23 28.28 -5.90
CA LEU A 53 5.31 28.64 -4.80
C LEU A 53 3.89 28.99 -5.30
N GLU A 54 3.79 29.66 -6.46
CA GLU A 54 2.54 29.94 -7.18
C GLU A 54 1.78 28.69 -7.63
N GLY A 55 2.45 27.68 -8.17
CA GLY A 55 1.84 26.43 -8.58
C GLY A 55 1.40 25.55 -7.41
N ARG A 56 2.14 25.53 -6.30
CA ARG A 56 1.71 24.85 -5.07
C ARG A 56 0.48 25.53 -4.46
N ALA A 57 0.44 26.87 -4.44
CA ALA A 57 -0.74 27.63 -4.05
C ALA A 57 -1.95 27.39 -4.98
N LYS A 58 -1.71 27.28 -6.30
CA LYS A 58 -2.76 26.99 -7.29
C LYS A 58 -3.33 25.58 -7.15
N ILE A 59 -2.50 24.57 -6.90
CA ILE A 59 -2.93 23.18 -6.65
C ILE A 59 -3.65 23.10 -5.31
N SER A 60 -3.09 23.66 -4.24
CA SER A 60 -3.75 23.70 -2.93
C SER A 60 -5.09 24.44 -2.99
N GLY A 61 -5.16 25.53 -3.74
CA GLY A 61 -6.40 26.27 -3.99
C GLY A 61 -7.43 25.44 -4.77
N ARG A 62 -7.01 24.66 -5.77
CA ARG A 62 -7.88 23.72 -6.49
C ARG A 62 -8.39 22.59 -5.59
N ILE A 63 -7.52 22.01 -4.77
CA ILE A 63 -7.90 20.97 -3.79
C ILE A 63 -8.89 21.53 -2.77
N LYS A 64 -8.60 22.71 -2.21
CA LYS A 64 -9.53 23.40 -1.29
C LYS A 64 -10.86 23.72 -1.95
N LYS A 65 -10.84 24.19 -3.21
CA LYS A 65 -12.06 24.46 -3.97
C LYS A 65 -12.88 23.18 -4.18
N LEU A 66 -12.24 22.09 -4.60
CA LEU A 66 -12.89 20.76 -4.73
C LEU A 66 -13.42 20.24 -3.40
N ALA A 67 -12.71 20.47 -2.30
CA ALA A 67 -13.12 20.06 -0.96
C ALA A 67 -14.24 20.95 -0.36
N SER A 68 -14.33 22.21 -0.80
CA SER A 68 -15.36 23.16 -0.38
C SER A 68 -16.61 23.13 -1.26
N GLU A 69 -16.50 22.59 -2.47
CA GLU A 69 -17.64 22.36 -3.37
C GLU A 69 -18.48 21.18 -2.85
N PRO A 70 -19.80 21.17 -3.12
CA PRO A 70 -20.66 20.08 -2.69
C PRO A 70 -20.17 18.75 -3.27
N PHE A 71 -20.22 17.67 -2.46
CA PHE A 71 -19.86 16.31 -2.89
C PHE A 71 -20.59 15.96 -4.19
N THR A 72 -19.85 16.02 -5.30
CA THR A 72 -20.35 15.64 -6.62
C THR A 72 -20.08 14.15 -6.85
N TRP A 73 -20.86 13.53 -7.74
CA TRP A 73 -20.70 12.10 -8.01
C TRP A 73 -19.28 11.74 -8.48
N LEU A 74 -18.63 12.67 -9.20
CA LEU A 74 -17.26 12.55 -9.68
C LEU A 74 -16.24 12.50 -8.53
N THR A 75 -16.41 13.34 -7.50
CA THR A 75 -15.51 13.32 -6.33
C THR A 75 -15.63 12.02 -5.54
N ALA A 76 -16.84 11.48 -5.37
CA ALA A 76 -16.99 10.19 -4.68
C ALA A 76 -16.38 9.04 -5.49
N PHE A 77 -16.56 9.02 -6.82
CA PHE A 77 -15.95 8.00 -7.67
C PHE A 77 -14.41 8.07 -7.61
N GLY A 78 -13.84 9.28 -7.62
CA GLY A 78 -12.40 9.49 -7.47
C GLY A 78 -11.86 8.96 -6.14
N VAL A 79 -12.55 9.24 -5.03
CA VAL A 79 -12.17 8.72 -3.70
C VAL A 79 -12.27 7.20 -3.66
N ILE A 80 -13.34 6.61 -4.19
CA ILE A 80 -13.50 5.15 -4.24
C ILE A 80 -12.40 4.50 -5.08
N ALA A 81 -12.09 5.05 -6.25
CA ALA A 81 -11.04 4.51 -7.12
C ALA A 81 -9.66 4.59 -6.47
N LEU A 82 -9.35 5.69 -5.79
CA LEU A 82 -8.08 5.87 -5.09
C LEU A 82 -7.98 4.93 -3.89
N ALA A 83 -9.03 4.82 -3.07
CA ALA A 83 -9.10 3.87 -1.98
C ALA A 83 -8.93 2.42 -2.48
N PHE A 84 -9.66 2.04 -3.53
CA PHE A 84 -9.55 0.69 -4.11
C PHE A 84 -8.13 0.39 -4.60
N SER A 85 -7.50 1.33 -5.30
CA SER A 85 -6.14 1.16 -5.84
C SER A 85 -5.11 0.92 -4.73
N VAL A 86 -5.18 1.69 -3.63
CA VAL A 86 -4.24 1.57 -2.51
C VAL A 86 -4.40 0.21 -1.82
N ASN A 87 -5.64 -0.18 -1.48
CA ASN A 87 -5.88 -1.46 -0.80
C ASN A 87 -5.47 -2.66 -1.68
N VAL A 88 -5.61 -2.59 -3.01
CA VAL A 88 -5.17 -3.67 -3.92
C VAL A 88 -3.65 -3.83 -3.89
N ILE A 89 -2.91 -2.72 -3.91
CA ILE A 89 -1.43 -2.75 -3.85
C ILE A 89 -0.96 -3.29 -2.50
N GLU A 90 -1.55 -2.81 -1.40
CA GLU A 90 -1.22 -3.25 -0.05
C GLU A 90 -1.54 -4.74 0.17
N PHE A 91 -2.72 -5.18 -0.29
CA PHE A 91 -3.09 -6.59 -0.27
C PHE A 91 -2.08 -7.45 -1.06
N ALA A 92 -1.64 -7.01 -2.24
CA ALA A 92 -0.66 -7.73 -3.04
C ALA A 92 0.72 -7.83 -2.36
N CYS A 93 1.11 -6.80 -1.60
CA CYS A 93 2.35 -6.81 -0.81
C CYS A 93 2.26 -7.70 0.44
N SER A 94 1.05 -7.91 0.99
CA SER A 94 0.81 -8.71 2.21
C SER A 94 0.26 -10.12 1.93
N ILE A 95 0.10 -10.48 0.65
CA ILE A 95 -0.56 -11.70 0.13
C ILE A 95 -0.12 -13.02 0.78
N GLY A 96 1.12 -13.10 1.26
CA GLY A 96 1.65 -14.29 1.93
C GLY A 96 0.95 -14.60 3.25
N ILE A 97 0.54 -13.59 4.01
CA ILE A 97 -0.12 -13.77 5.31
C ILE A 97 -1.54 -14.34 5.14
N PRO A 98 -2.41 -13.78 4.28
CA PRO A 98 -3.70 -14.39 3.95
C PRO A 98 -3.56 -15.83 3.46
N GLN A 99 -2.59 -16.11 2.58
CA GLN A 99 -2.41 -17.44 2.00
C GLN A 99 -2.01 -18.50 3.06
N ALA A 100 -1.15 -18.13 4.00
CA ALA A 100 -0.81 -19.01 5.12
C ALA A 100 -2.02 -19.27 6.02
N PHE A 101 -2.81 -18.23 6.31
CA PHE A 101 -4.01 -18.30 7.12
C PHE A 101 -5.10 -19.19 6.51
N THR A 102 -5.41 -19.03 5.21
CA THR A 102 -6.41 -19.85 4.52
C THR A 102 -5.99 -21.32 4.47
N LYS A 103 -4.70 -21.60 4.28
CA LYS A 103 -4.17 -22.96 4.30
C LYS A 103 -4.32 -23.64 5.66
N ILE A 104 -4.13 -22.90 6.76
CA ILE A 104 -4.34 -23.43 8.10
C ILE A 104 -5.82 -23.78 8.33
N ILE A 105 -6.75 -22.94 7.88
CA ILE A 105 -8.19 -23.21 7.98
C ILE A 105 -8.56 -24.48 7.20
N GLU A 106 -8.04 -24.62 5.98
CA GLU A 106 -8.29 -25.77 5.12
C GLU A 106 -7.76 -27.07 5.74
N MET A 107 -6.54 -27.05 6.29
CA MET A 107 -5.94 -28.21 6.97
C MET A 107 -6.72 -28.67 8.21
N ASN A 108 -7.54 -27.80 8.82
CA ASN A 108 -8.31 -28.11 10.01
C ASN A 108 -9.76 -28.54 9.71
N ASP A 109 -10.16 -28.62 8.44
CA ASP A 109 -11.51 -29.05 7.98
C ASP A 109 -12.66 -28.42 8.78
N LEU A 110 -12.59 -27.10 8.94
CA LEU A 110 -13.54 -26.33 9.76
C LEU A 110 -14.90 -26.21 9.07
N SER A 111 -15.97 -26.22 9.86
CA SER A 111 -17.33 -25.96 9.34
C SER A 111 -17.44 -24.54 8.77
N PHE A 112 -18.34 -24.34 7.80
CA PHE A 112 -18.54 -23.05 7.12
C PHE A 112 -18.64 -21.84 8.08
N TRP A 113 -19.40 -21.99 9.18
CA TRP A 113 -19.59 -20.92 10.17
C TRP A 113 -18.31 -20.60 10.95
N GLN A 114 -17.50 -21.60 11.26
CA GLN A 114 -16.22 -21.40 11.94
C GLN A 114 -15.21 -20.71 11.03
N THR A 115 -15.15 -21.12 9.76
CA THR A 115 -14.31 -20.48 8.74
C THR A 115 -14.64 -19.00 8.57
N GLN A 116 -15.92 -18.64 8.49
CA GLN A 116 -16.31 -17.23 8.39
C GLN A 116 -16.01 -16.44 9.67
N GLY A 117 -16.17 -17.04 10.86
CA GLY A 117 -15.80 -16.41 12.13
C GLY A 117 -14.31 -16.08 12.20
N TYR A 118 -13.44 -17.06 11.94
CA TYR A 118 -12.00 -16.84 11.92
C TYR A 118 -11.57 -15.85 10.84
N MET A 119 -12.22 -15.85 9.67
CA MET A 119 -11.92 -14.90 8.60
C MET A 119 -12.26 -13.46 9.00
N VAL A 120 -13.36 -13.24 9.73
CA VAL A 120 -13.70 -11.92 10.28
C VAL A 120 -12.68 -11.48 11.32
N ASP A 121 -12.29 -12.37 12.24
CA ASP A 121 -11.28 -12.07 13.25
C ASP A 121 -9.94 -11.69 12.61
N TYR A 122 -9.51 -12.45 11.60
CA TYR A 122 -8.30 -12.15 10.83
C TYR A 122 -8.37 -10.77 10.17
N ILE A 123 -9.47 -10.45 9.48
CA ILE A 123 -9.67 -9.16 8.82
C ILE A 123 -9.65 -8.01 9.84
N PHE A 124 -10.21 -8.22 11.03
CA PHE A 124 -10.23 -7.22 12.07
C PHE A 124 -8.82 -6.81 12.50
N PHE A 125 -7.93 -7.78 12.73
CA PHE A 125 -6.53 -7.49 13.07
C PHE A 125 -5.73 -6.92 11.90
N TYR A 126 -5.95 -7.42 10.68
CA TYR A 126 -5.33 -6.89 9.47
C TYR A 126 -5.71 -5.43 9.19
N MET A 127 -6.88 -4.97 9.62
CA MET A 127 -7.30 -3.58 9.40
C MET A 127 -6.78 -2.63 10.49
N ILE A 128 -6.33 -3.15 11.63
CA ILE A 128 -5.87 -2.32 12.76
C ILE A 128 -4.56 -1.61 12.41
N ASP A 129 -3.60 -2.27 11.77
CA ASP A 129 -2.33 -1.64 11.42
C ASP A 129 -2.53 -0.52 10.39
N ASP A 130 -3.43 -0.69 9.42
CA ASP A 130 -3.80 0.39 8.50
C ASP A 130 -4.36 1.59 9.26
N PHE A 131 -5.31 1.38 10.19
CA PHE A 131 -5.86 2.46 11.00
C PHE A 131 -4.79 3.18 11.82
N LEU A 132 -3.79 2.44 12.34
CA LEU A 132 -2.67 3.03 13.07
C LEU A 132 -1.77 3.87 12.15
N VAL A 133 -1.36 3.34 11.00
CA VAL A 133 -0.48 4.04 10.05
C VAL A 133 -1.18 5.27 9.48
N PHE A 134 -2.42 5.15 9.02
CA PHE A 134 -3.20 6.29 8.53
C PHE A 134 -3.50 7.30 9.64
N GLY A 135 -3.79 6.84 10.85
CA GLY A 135 -3.99 7.70 12.02
C GLY A 135 -2.74 8.53 12.35
N LEU A 136 -1.57 7.89 12.33
CA LEU A 136 -0.28 8.58 12.50
C LEU A 136 0.00 9.56 11.37
N ALA A 137 -0.36 9.24 10.12
CA ALA A 137 -0.20 10.14 8.99
C ALA A 137 -1.09 11.40 9.13
N LEU A 138 -2.36 11.23 9.51
CA LEU A 138 -3.29 12.34 9.73
C LEU A 138 -2.86 13.22 10.91
N TRP A 139 -2.45 12.60 12.03
CA TRP A 139 -1.95 13.32 13.19
C TRP A 139 -0.61 14.03 12.89
N GLY A 140 0.24 13.38 12.10
CA GLY A 140 1.53 13.90 11.68
C GLY A 140 1.42 15.07 10.71
N PHE A 141 0.35 15.17 9.91
CA PHE A 141 0.21 16.20 8.86
C PHE A 141 0.33 17.64 9.39
N ASP A 142 -0.27 17.94 10.55
CA ASP A 142 -0.23 19.27 11.15
C ASP A 142 1.08 19.55 11.93
N ARG A 143 1.82 18.51 12.32
CA ARG A 143 3.02 18.60 13.16
C ARG A 143 4.32 18.49 12.36
N LEU A 144 4.31 17.74 11.25
CA LEU A 144 5.40 17.60 10.30
C LEU A 144 5.32 18.77 9.33
N HIS A 145 5.84 19.93 9.75
CA HIS A 145 6.27 20.93 8.77
C HIS A 145 7.33 20.25 7.90
N LEU A 146 6.93 19.82 6.69
CA LEU A 146 7.79 19.15 5.71
C LEU A 146 8.97 20.06 5.38
N THR A 147 10.02 19.94 6.18
CA THR A 147 11.29 20.63 5.96
C THR A 147 11.99 19.98 4.79
N GLN A 148 12.69 20.79 4.01
CA GLN A 148 13.43 20.33 2.83
C GLN A 148 14.40 19.18 3.16
N ALA A 149 15.02 19.23 4.34
CA ALA A 149 15.88 18.16 4.83
C ALA A 149 15.10 16.85 5.07
N TYR A 150 13.94 16.90 5.73
CA TYR A 150 13.13 15.71 6.01
C TYR A 150 12.67 15.01 4.73
N SER A 151 12.19 15.77 3.74
CA SER A 151 11.76 15.19 2.46
C SER A 151 12.92 14.54 1.70
N LYS A 152 14.11 15.17 1.72
CA LYS A 152 15.30 14.62 1.06
C LYS A 152 15.76 13.32 1.71
N TRP A 153 15.84 13.28 3.04
CA TRP A 153 16.23 12.06 3.76
C TRP A 153 15.17 10.97 3.67
N SER A 154 13.88 11.32 3.69
CA SER A 154 12.79 10.36 3.50
C SER A 154 12.82 9.71 2.12
N ASN A 155 13.10 10.46 1.06
CA ASN A 155 13.23 9.91 -0.29
C ASN A 155 14.46 8.99 -0.42
N LEU A 156 15.58 9.33 0.23
CA LEU A 156 16.76 8.47 0.23
C LEU A 156 16.50 7.14 0.95
N ILE A 157 15.99 7.21 2.19
CA ILE A 157 15.74 6.03 3.03
C ILE A 157 14.63 5.17 2.40
N GLY A 158 13.52 5.79 1.99
CA GLY A 158 12.42 5.11 1.33
C GLY A 158 12.84 4.48 -0.01
N GLY A 159 13.63 5.18 -0.83
CA GLY A 159 14.15 4.65 -2.08
C GLY A 159 15.09 3.46 -1.88
N LEU A 160 16.00 3.53 -0.91
CA LEU A 160 16.90 2.43 -0.58
C LEU A 160 16.14 1.20 -0.05
N LEU A 161 15.16 1.41 0.82
CA LEU A 161 14.29 0.34 1.33
C LEU A 161 13.49 -0.31 0.20
N MET A 162 12.87 0.50 -0.68
CA MET A 162 12.10 -0.02 -1.82
C MET A 162 12.96 -0.79 -2.82
N LEU A 163 14.17 -0.32 -3.11
CA LEU A 163 15.12 -1.06 -3.96
C LEU A 163 15.54 -2.38 -3.33
N THR A 164 15.85 -2.37 -2.03
CA THR A 164 16.27 -3.57 -1.31
C THR A 164 15.14 -4.59 -1.28
N LEU A 165 13.91 -4.15 -0.98
CA LEU A 165 12.72 -4.99 -1.00
C LEU A 165 12.44 -5.55 -2.39
N GLY A 166 12.46 -4.72 -3.43
CA GLY A 166 12.24 -5.14 -4.80
C GLY A 166 13.30 -6.11 -5.32
N TYR A 167 14.57 -5.90 -4.97
CA TYR A 167 15.67 -6.81 -5.27
C TYR A 167 15.45 -8.17 -4.59
N LEU A 168 15.12 -8.19 -3.30
CA LEU A 168 14.85 -9.43 -2.57
C LEU A 168 13.64 -10.17 -3.16
N LEU A 169 12.56 -9.48 -3.50
CA LEU A 169 11.37 -10.11 -4.10
C LEU A 169 11.63 -10.74 -5.48
N ILE A 170 12.55 -10.19 -6.29
CA ILE A 170 12.86 -10.71 -7.63
C ILE A 170 13.92 -11.82 -7.59
N PHE A 171 15.00 -11.62 -6.85
CA PHE A 171 16.19 -12.49 -6.91
C PHE A 171 16.25 -13.51 -5.78
N HIS A 172 15.70 -13.17 -4.61
CA HIS A 172 15.74 -14.03 -3.42
C HIS A 172 14.42 -14.07 -2.65
N PRO A 173 13.28 -14.40 -3.32
CA PRO A 173 11.98 -14.47 -2.64
C PRO A 173 11.97 -15.51 -1.50
N GLU A 174 12.87 -16.50 -1.54
CA GLU A 174 13.05 -17.51 -0.51
C GLU A 174 13.58 -16.97 0.83
N ILE A 175 14.30 -15.84 0.85
CA ILE A 175 14.79 -15.23 2.10
C ILE A 175 13.63 -14.58 2.88
N LEU A 176 12.61 -14.13 2.16
CA LEU A 176 11.43 -13.47 2.72
C LEU A 176 10.31 -14.45 3.08
N ARG A 177 10.36 -15.66 2.52
CA ARG A 177 9.44 -16.74 2.83
C ARG A 177 10.04 -17.60 3.94
N PHE A 178 9.61 -17.37 5.16
CA PHE A 178 9.85 -18.31 6.26
C PHE A 178 9.11 -19.61 5.94
N VAL A 179 9.84 -20.57 5.36
CA VAL A 179 9.46 -21.99 5.29
C VAL A 179 9.68 -22.62 6.66
#